data_AF-A0A954ERT0-F1
#
_entry.id   AF-A0A954ERT0-F1
#
_cell.length_a   1.000
_cell.length_b   1.000
_cell.length_c   1.000
_cell.angle_alpha   90.00
_cell.angle_beta   90.00
_cell.angle_gamma   90.00
#
_symmetry.space_group_name_H-M   'P 1'
#
loop_
_entity.id
_entity.type
_entity.pdbx_description
1 polymer ?
#
loop_
_entity_poly.entity_id
_entity_poly.type
_entity_poly.pdbx_seq_one_letter_code
_entity_poly.pdbx_strand_id
1 'polypeptide(L)'
;MTSSKTTKFLFSLLVGVGCGLVLAALLVGGFVLLAIIELSSGSDAGSIELAREWRDELTAYASVQEALEADAEIEHVEFENGEWIIGRARNSHGTHEGGGTVVVCDSHGEVHGFHNSHICGEGFLTDVFACVDDAPTFYIWMSDHGFDEYDFDETNSPAE
;
A
#
# COMPACT_ATOMS: atom_id res chain seq x y z
N MET A 1 -35.93 -17.05 -60.37
CA MET A 1 -36.16 -17.19 -58.90
C MET A 1 -34.88 -17.62 -58.17
N THR A 2 -33.82 -16.81 -58.18
CA THR A 2 -32.52 -17.12 -57.52
C THR A 2 -32.12 -16.11 -56.44
N SER A 3 -32.87 -15.02 -56.27
CA SER A 3 -32.54 -13.89 -55.39
C SER A 3 -32.61 -14.21 -53.88
N SER A 4 -33.49 -15.13 -53.44
CA SER A 4 -33.74 -15.34 -52.01
C SER A 4 -32.60 -16.00 -51.22
N LYS A 5 -31.73 -16.79 -51.86
CA LYS A 5 -30.67 -17.55 -51.17
C LYS A 5 -29.42 -16.71 -50.90
N THR A 6 -29.04 -15.86 -51.84
CA THR A 6 -27.88 -14.96 -51.71
C THR A 6 -28.10 -13.87 -50.67
N THR A 7 -29.31 -13.32 -50.56
CA THR A 7 -29.62 -12.30 -49.54
C THR A 7 -29.57 -12.86 -48.12
N LYS A 8 -30.02 -14.12 -47.92
CA LYS A 8 -29.95 -14.78 -46.61
C LYS A 8 -28.50 -15.07 -46.20
N PHE A 9 -27.66 -15.49 -47.14
CA PHE A 9 -26.24 -15.75 -46.87
C PHE A 9 -25.47 -14.48 -46.50
N LEU A 10 -25.69 -13.39 -47.24
CA LEU A 10 -25.08 -12.09 -46.95
C LEU A 10 -25.52 -11.54 -45.58
N PHE A 11 -26.80 -11.71 -45.22
CA PHE A 11 -27.31 -11.28 -43.92
C PHE A 11 -26.69 -12.08 -42.77
N SER A 12 -26.62 -13.40 -42.86
CA SER A 12 -25.97 -14.25 -41.85
C SER A 12 -24.48 -13.95 -41.69
N LEU A 13 -23.78 -13.64 -42.78
CA LEU A 13 -22.36 -13.26 -42.75
C LEU A 13 -22.16 -11.91 -42.05
N LEU A 14 -22.98 -10.90 -42.35
CA LEU A 14 -22.89 -9.58 -41.72
C LEU A 14 -23.20 -9.63 -40.22
N VAL A 15 -24.19 -10.42 -39.81
CA VAL A 15 -24.50 -10.65 -38.39
C VAL A 15 -23.33 -11.35 -37.69
N GLY A 16 -22.75 -12.38 -38.30
CA GLY A 16 -21.58 -13.09 -37.75
C GLY A 16 -20.36 -12.18 -37.56
N VAL A 17 -20.04 -11.37 -38.57
CA VAL A 17 -18.92 -10.39 -38.48
C VAL A 17 -19.21 -9.32 -37.43
N GLY A 18 -20.43 -8.79 -37.39
CA GLY A 18 -20.84 -7.81 -36.38
C GLY A 18 -20.72 -8.34 -34.96
N CYS A 19 -21.21 -9.55 -34.69
CA CYS A 19 -21.08 -10.19 -33.38
C CYS A 19 -19.61 -10.45 -33.01
N GLY A 20 -18.77 -10.86 -33.98
CA GLY A 20 -17.34 -11.06 -33.76
C GLY A 20 -16.60 -9.78 -33.35
N LEU A 21 -16.91 -8.66 -34.01
CA LEU A 21 -16.31 -7.36 -33.69
C LEU A 21 -16.72 -6.84 -32.31
N VAL A 22 -17.99 -7.03 -31.92
CA VAL A 22 -18.48 -6.64 -30.58
C VAL A 22 -17.77 -7.46 -29.49
N LEU A 23 -17.66 -8.78 -29.67
CA LEU A 23 -16.93 -9.64 -28.74
C LEU A 23 -15.45 -9.25 -28.63
N ALA A 24 -14.78 -8.98 -29.76
CA ALA A 24 -13.40 -8.53 -29.76
C ALA A 24 -13.23 -7.18 -29.05
N ALA A 25 -14.13 -6.22 -29.30
CA ALA A 25 -14.11 -4.91 -28.64
C ALA A 25 -14.35 -5.02 -27.12
N LEU A 26 -15.23 -5.92 -26.67
CA LEU A 26 -15.47 -6.16 -25.25
C LEU A 26 -14.27 -6.84 -24.56
N LEU A 27 -13.62 -7.78 -25.23
CA LEU A 27 -12.42 -8.43 -24.70
C LEU A 27 -11.24 -7.46 -24.61
N VAL A 28 -10.99 -6.70 -25.67
CA VAL A 28 -9.91 -5.69 -25.69
C VAL A 28 -10.23 -4.54 -24.72
N GLY A 29 -11.46 -4.03 -24.73
CA GLY A 29 -11.89 -2.96 -23.83
C GLY A 29 -11.87 -3.38 -22.36
N GLY A 30 -12.30 -4.61 -22.06
CA GLY A 30 -12.22 -5.18 -20.72
C GLY A 30 -10.78 -5.37 -20.26
N PHE A 31 -9.89 -5.85 -21.12
CA PHE A 31 -8.46 -5.99 -20.80
C PHE A 31 -7.77 -4.64 -20.58
N VAL A 32 -8.07 -3.63 -21.41
CA VAL A 32 -7.55 -2.27 -21.24
C VAL A 32 -8.06 -1.65 -19.94
N LEU A 33 -9.33 -1.86 -19.57
CA LEU A 33 -9.87 -1.35 -18.31
C LEU A 33 -9.19 -1.99 -17.10
N LEU A 34 -8.97 -3.31 -17.11
CA LEU A 34 -8.23 -4.00 -16.05
C LEU A 34 -6.78 -3.51 -15.96
N ALA A 35 -6.11 -3.32 -17.10
CA ALA A 35 -4.76 -2.77 -17.13
C ALA A 35 -4.71 -1.34 -16.57
N ILE A 36 -5.71 -0.50 -16.85
CA ILE A 36 -5.81 0.85 -16.28
C ILE A 36 -6.03 0.79 -14.77
N ILE A 37 -6.91 -0.09 -14.27
CA ILE A 37 -7.15 -0.24 -12.83
C ILE A 37 -5.85 -0.65 -12.12
N GLU A 38 -5.13 -1.62 -12.66
CA GLU A 38 -3.83 -2.06 -12.13
C GLU A 38 -2.79 -0.92 -12.13
N LEU A 39 -2.68 -0.18 -13.25
CA LEU A 39 -1.79 0.99 -13.37
C LEU A 39 -2.20 2.16 -12.47
N SER A 40 -3.47 2.28 -12.14
CA SER A 40 -4.00 3.32 -11.24
C SER A 40 -3.91 2.91 -9.78
N SER A 41 -3.67 1.64 -9.50
CA SER A 41 -3.45 1.08 -8.16
C SER A 41 -1.99 1.29 -7.79
N GLY A 42 -1.48 2.51 -8.02
CA GLY A 42 -0.16 2.94 -7.58
C GLY A 42 -0.03 2.59 -6.11
N SER A 43 0.83 1.62 -5.80
CA SER A 43 1.08 1.22 -4.44
C SER A 43 1.92 2.31 -3.82
N ASP A 44 1.33 3.15 -2.96
CA ASP A 44 2.03 4.18 -2.18
C ASP A 44 2.99 3.57 -1.13
N ALA A 45 3.33 2.28 -1.24
CA ALA A 45 4.35 1.63 -0.43
C ALA A 45 5.74 2.21 -0.78
N GLY A 46 6.50 2.58 0.25
CA GLY A 46 7.75 3.33 0.09
C GLY A 46 7.56 4.81 -0.26
N SER A 47 6.33 5.35 -0.20
CA SER A 47 6.07 6.78 -0.41
C SER A 47 6.39 7.60 0.84
N ILE A 48 7.21 8.64 0.66
CA ILE A 48 7.47 9.66 1.69
C ILE A 48 6.23 10.51 1.97
N GLU A 49 5.36 10.69 0.98
CA GLU A 49 4.08 11.41 1.15
C GLU A 49 3.16 10.66 2.11
N LEU A 50 3.01 9.35 1.93
CA LEU A 50 2.25 8.51 2.87
C LEU A 50 2.88 8.53 4.27
N ALA A 51 4.21 8.48 4.35
CA ALA A 51 4.91 8.57 5.63
C ALA A 51 4.66 9.91 6.33
N ARG A 52 4.61 11.03 5.59
CA ARG A 52 4.31 12.36 6.14
C ARG A 52 2.86 12.45 6.62
N GLU A 53 1.90 11.89 5.88
CA GLU A 53 0.50 11.82 6.31
C GLU A 53 0.37 11.08 7.64
N TRP A 54 0.97 9.89 7.75
CA TRP A 54 0.94 9.10 8.98
C TRP A 54 1.71 9.76 10.13
N ARG A 55 2.80 10.47 9.85
CA ARG A 55 3.49 11.26 10.88
C ARG A 55 2.56 12.33 11.47
N ASP A 56 1.91 13.11 10.61
CA ASP A 56 1.01 14.18 11.05
C ASP A 56 -0.20 13.62 11.82
N GLU A 57 -0.68 12.45 11.43
CA GLU A 57 -1.71 11.72 12.16
C GLU A 57 -1.22 11.24 13.53
N LEU A 58 -0.12 10.48 13.59
CA LEU A 58 0.36 9.84 14.81
C LEU A 58 0.88 10.84 15.85
N THR A 59 1.43 11.98 15.42
CA THR A 59 1.83 13.08 16.33
C THR A 59 0.64 13.74 17.03
N ALA A 60 -0.59 13.54 16.55
CA ALA A 60 -1.77 14.13 17.16
C ALA A 60 -2.20 13.41 18.45
N TYR A 61 -1.74 12.17 18.68
CA TYR A 61 -2.15 11.36 19.81
C TYR A 61 -1.16 11.48 20.98
N ALA A 62 -1.67 11.76 22.18
CA ALA A 62 -0.84 11.85 23.38
C ALA A 62 -0.69 10.51 24.12
N SER A 63 -1.43 9.48 23.70
CA SER A 63 -1.41 8.15 24.33
C SER A 63 -1.92 7.06 23.39
N VAL A 64 -1.58 5.81 23.69
CA VAL A 64 -2.13 4.60 23.02
C VAL A 64 -3.66 4.58 23.06
N GLN A 65 -4.25 4.88 24.22
CA GLN A 65 -5.72 4.89 24.38
C GLN A 65 -6.39 5.91 23.45
N GLU A 66 -5.84 7.12 23.32
CA GLU A 66 -6.36 8.15 22.42
C GLU A 66 -6.24 7.73 20.96
N ALA A 67 -5.10 7.14 20.57
CA ALA A 67 -4.90 6.61 19.23
C ALA A 67 -5.95 5.55 18.89
N LEU A 68 -6.18 4.58 19.79
CA LEU A 68 -7.16 3.50 19.59
C LEU A 68 -8.62 3.96 19.60
N GLU A 69 -8.93 5.04 20.32
CA GLU A 69 -10.25 5.68 20.27
C GLU A 69 -10.50 6.38 18.92
N ALA A 70 -9.44 6.91 18.30
CA ALA A 70 -9.50 7.56 16.99
C ALA A 70 -9.52 6.54 15.84
N ASP A 71 -8.64 5.54 15.89
CA ASP A 71 -8.58 4.44 14.94
C ASP A 71 -8.11 3.13 15.60
N ALA A 72 -8.99 2.14 15.60
CA ALA A 72 -8.72 0.81 16.15
C ALA A 72 -7.74 -0.02 15.31
N GLU A 73 -7.40 0.41 14.09
CA GLU A 73 -6.40 -0.24 13.23
C GLU A 73 -4.96 0.21 13.53
N ILE A 74 -4.76 1.19 14.41
CA ILE A 74 -3.41 1.59 14.83
C ILE A 74 -2.75 0.45 15.63
N GLU A 75 -1.62 -0.02 15.13
CA GLU A 75 -0.81 -1.02 15.82
C GLU A 75 -0.06 -0.35 16.98
N HIS A 76 0.07 -1.03 18.10
CA HIS A 76 0.67 -0.44 19.31
C HIS A 76 1.33 -1.49 20.20
N VAL A 77 2.22 -1.02 21.08
CA VAL A 77 2.77 -1.78 22.20
C VAL A 77 3.00 -0.85 23.38
N GLU A 78 2.70 -1.35 24.58
CA GLU A 78 3.11 -0.75 25.85
C GLU A 78 4.16 -1.67 26.49
N PHE A 79 5.35 -1.13 26.74
CA PHE A 79 6.46 -1.87 27.34
C PHE A 79 6.37 -1.89 28.87
N GLU A 80 7.05 -2.83 29.52
CA GLU A 80 7.02 -2.96 30.99
C GLU A 80 7.55 -1.71 31.72
N ASN A 81 8.43 -0.94 31.07
CA ASN A 81 8.98 0.31 31.59
C ASN A 81 8.01 1.50 31.48
N GLY A 82 6.83 1.33 30.86
CA GLY A 82 5.82 2.37 30.64
C GLY A 82 6.04 3.21 29.38
N GLU A 83 7.11 2.95 28.62
CA GLU A 83 7.23 3.47 27.25
C GLU A 83 6.20 2.79 26.35
N TRP A 84 5.85 3.46 25.27
CA TRP A 84 4.93 2.92 24.28
C TRP A 84 5.33 3.34 22.88
N ILE A 85 4.91 2.56 21.90
CA ILE A 85 4.98 2.89 20.50
C ILE A 85 3.59 2.67 19.90
N ILE A 86 3.13 3.61 19.09
CA ILE A 86 2.01 3.44 18.16
C ILE A 86 2.53 3.56 16.74
N GLY A 87 1.90 2.90 15.78
CA GLY A 87 2.34 2.99 14.40
C GLY A 87 1.40 2.41 13.36
N ARG A 88 1.79 2.65 12.11
CA ARG A 88 1.16 2.09 10.92
C ARG A 88 2.23 1.46 10.04
N ALA A 89 1.87 0.37 9.37
CA ALA A 89 2.70 -0.27 8.36
C ALA A 89 1.91 -0.51 7.07
N ARG A 90 2.53 -0.24 5.92
CA ARG A 90 2.02 -0.57 4.59
C ARG A 90 2.86 -1.67 4.00
N ASN A 91 2.22 -2.79 3.66
CA ASN A 91 2.89 -3.86 2.93
C ASN A 91 3.34 -3.39 1.53
N SER A 92 4.32 -4.11 0.99
CA SER A 92 4.91 -3.82 -0.33
C SER A 92 4.37 -4.72 -1.46
N HIS A 93 3.24 -5.40 -1.22
CA HIS A 93 2.69 -6.35 -2.19
C HIS A 93 2.02 -5.60 -3.35
N GLY A 94 2.70 -5.51 -4.49
CA GLY A 94 2.17 -4.93 -5.73
C GLY A 94 3.23 -4.21 -6.55
N THR A 95 4.25 -3.66 -5.91
CA THR A 95 5.39 -2.99 -6.56
C THR A 95 6.68 -3.34 -5.81
N HIS A 96 7.66 -3.92 -6.51
CA HIS A 96 8.98 -4.20 -5.93
C HIS A 96 9.84 -2.94 -5.75
N GLU A 97 9.44 -1.83 -6.36
CA GLU A 97 10.12 -0.54 -6.31
C GLU A 97 9.55 0.26 -5.13
N GLY A 98 10.34 0.43 -4.05
CA GLY A 98 10.02 1.29 -2.91
C GLY A 98 10.05 0.62 -1.53
N GLY A 99 9.83 -0.69 -1.45
CA GLY A 99 9.70 -1.39 -0.17
C GLY A 99 8.39 -1.06 0.57
N GLY A 100 8.26 -1.50 1.82
CA GLY A 100 7.13 -1.14 2.69
C GLY A 100 7.34 0.23 3.32
N THR A 101 6.26 0.82 3.84
CA THR A 101 6.31 2.06 4.65
C THR A 101 5.95 1.73 6.08
N VAL A 102 6.74 2.16 7.05
CA VAL A 102 6.39 2.11 8.48
C VAL A 102 6.50 3.50 9.05
N VAL A 103 5.53 3.95 9.83
CA VAL A 103 5.68 5.16 10.65
C VAL A 103 5.24 4.85 12.06
N VAL A 104 6.06 5.26 13.02
CA VAL A 104 5.82 5.06 14.45
C VAL A 104 5.99 6.35 15.22
N CYS A 105 5.20 6.54 16.26
CA CYS A 105 5.32 7.59 17.26
C CYS A 105 5.54 6.95 18.63
N ASP A 106 6.52 7.44 19.38
CA ASP A 106 6.85 6.91 20.70
C ASP A 106 6.27 7.74 21.86
N SER A 107 6.45 7.24 23.07
CA SER A 107 6.00 7.93 24.29
C SER A 107 6.66 9.28 24.58
N HIS A 108 7.72 9.63 23.86
CA HIS A 108 8.37 10.94 23.94
C HIS A 108 7.84 11.92 22.90
N GLY A 109 6.94 11.47 22.01
CA GLY A 109 6.43 12.23 20.89
C GLY A 109 7.41 12.30 19.71
N GLU A 110 8.44 11.45 19.70
CA GLU A 110 9.36 11.32 18.58
C GLU A 110 8.72 10.43 17.51
N VAL A 111 8.80 10.88 16.24
CA VAL A 111 8.20 10.15 15.12
C VAL A 111 9.26 9.74 14.12
N HIS A 112 9.26 8.45 13.84
CA HIS A 112 10.22 7.81 12.96
C HIS A 112 9.47 7.16 11.80
N GLY A 113 9.93 7.43 10.59
CA GLY A 113 9.45 6.77 9.39
C GLY A 113 10.52 5.83 8.85
N PHE A 114 10.14 4.66 8.35
CA PHE A 114 11.06 3.68 7.79
C PHE A 114 10.60 3.18 6.42
N HIS A 115 11.56 2.83 5.57
CA HIS A 115 11.33 2.31 4.22
C HIS A 115 12.40 1.30 3.77
N ASN A 116 12.39 0.94 2.48
CA ASN A 116 13.39 0.12 1.77
C ASN A 116 13.41 -1.39 2.07
N SER A 117 12.69 -1.88 3.09
CA SER A 117 12.59 -3.31 3.38
C SER A 117 11.27 -3.94 2.93
N HIS A 118 11.27 -5.25 2.69
CA HIS A 118 10.08 -5.98 2.27
C HIS A 118 9.17 -6.26 3.47
N ILE A 119 8.01 -5.61 3.49
CA ILE A 119 6.93 -5.93 4.44
C ILE A 119 5.95 -6.87 3.76
N CYS A 120 5.77 -8.07 4.34
CA CYS A 120 4.79 -9.07 3.92
C CYS A 120 3.74 -9.32 5.01
N GLY A 121 2.49 -9.52 4.59
CA GLY A 121 1.38 -9.81 5.49
C GLY A 121 0.74 -8.57 6.12
N GLU A 122 -0.30 -8.83 6.91
CA GLU A 122 -0.93 -7.88 7.83
C GLU A 122 -0.32 -8.08 9.22
N GLY A 123 -0.25 -7.02 10.04
CA GLY A 123 0.26 -7.11 11.41
C GLY A 123 1.78 -7.13 11.54
N PHE A 124 2.51 -6.53 10.59
CA PHE A 124 3.97 -6.47 10.63
C PHE A 124 4.49 -5.86 11.94
N LEU A 125 3.92 -4.73 12.39
CA LEU A 125 4.37 -4.11 13.63
C LEU A 125 4.05 -4.97 14.85
N THR A 126 2.87 -5.59 14.86
CA THR A 126 2.47 -6.54 15.91
C THR A 126 3.50 -7.69 16.06
N ASP A 127 3.97 -8.25 14.95
CA ASP A 127 4.99 -9.30 14.96
C ASP A 127 6.35 -8.79 15.47
N VAL A 128 6.74 -7.57 15.07
CA VAL A 128 7.98 -6.93 15.55
C VAL A 128 7.90 -6.63 17.06
N PHE A 129 6.79 -6.06 17.52
CA PHE A 129 6.54 -5.74 18.93
C PHE A 129 6.61 -6.97 19.82
N ALA A 130 6.22 -8.15 19.32
CA ALA A 130 6.36 -9.40 20.05
C ALA A 130 7.82 -9.88 20.22
N CYS A 131 8.78 -9.27 19.51
CA CYS A 131 10.18 -9.65 19.50
C CYS A 131 11.11 -8.66 20.23
N VAL A 132 10.57 -7.54 20.75
CA VAL A 132 11.37 -6.46 21.35
C VAL A 132 10.82 -6.08 22.72
N ASP A 133 11.72 -5.75 23.65
CA ASP A 133 11.37 -5.51 25.06
C ASP A 133 11.23 -4.02 25.41
N ASP A 134 11.75 -3.11 24.58
CA ASP A 134 11.72 -1.66 24.75
C ASP A 134 11.83 -0.90 23.42
N ALA A 135 11.58 0.42 23.45
CA ALA A 135 11.63 1.27 22.26
C ALA A 135 13.03 1.33 21.60
N PRO A 136 14.14 1.47 22.35
CA PRO A 136 15.48 1.39 21.75
C PRO A 136 15.74 0.08 20.98
N THR A 137 15.29 -1.05 21.53
CA THR A 137 15.44 -2.37 20.87
C THR A 137 14.59 -2.46 19.61
N PHE A 138 13.40 -1.84 19.58
CA PHE A 138 12.60 -1.71 18.37
C PHE A 138 13.38 -0.99 17.25
N TYR A 139 13.98 0.17 17.51
CA TYR A 139 14.72 0.92 16.49
C TYR A 139 15.97 0.20 16.00
N ILE A 140 16.69 -0.46 16.90
CA ILE A 140 17.82 -1.34 16.53
C ILE A 140 17.33 -2.47 15.62
N TRP A 141 16.21 -3.11 15.98
CA TRP A 141 15.62 -4.19 15.18
C TRP A 141 15.29 -3.71 13.76
N MET A 142 14.66 -2.53 13.62
CA MET A 142 14.33 -1.96 12.31
C MET A 142 15.59 -1.78 11.46
N SER A 143 16.63 -1.16 12.01
CA SER A 143 17.90 -0.95 11.32
C SER A 143 18.59 -2.26 10.93
N ASP A 144 18.65 -3.24 11.85
CA ASP A 144 19.27 -4.56 11.61
C ASP A 144 18.54 -5.36 10.52
N HIS A 145 17.26 -5.08 10.28
CA HIS A 145 16.44 -5.73 9.23
C HIS A 145 16.37 -4.92 7.92
N GLY A 146 17.30 -3.97 7.75
CA GLY A 146 17.51 -3.26 6.49
C GLY A 146 16.45 -2.20 6.20
N PHE A 147 15.76 -1.71 7.23
CA PHE A 147 14.93 -0.53 7.09
C PHE A 147 15.80 0.73 7.16
N ASP A 148 15.64 1.59 6.18
CA ASP A 148 16.22 2.94 6.19
C ASP A 148 15.22 3.92 6.80
N GLU A 149 15.70 4.83 7.63
CA GLU A 149 14.88 5.85 8.23
C GLU A 149 14.68 7.02 7.26
N TYR A 150 13.44 7.51 7.14
CA TYR A 150 13.13 8.72 6.40
C TYR A 150 13.72 9.93 7.12
N ASP A 151 14.41 10.79 6.37
CA ASP A 151 14.63 12.17 6.77
C ASP A 151 13.38 13.00 6.38
N PHE A 152 12.52 13.29 7.35
CA PHE A 152 11.32 14.06 7.11
C PHE A 152 11.60 15.54 6.73
N ASP A 153 12.77 16.07 7.09
CA ASP A 153 13.20 17.45 6.84
C ASP A 153 13.81 17.61 5.43
N GLU A 154 14.34 16.53 4.85
CA GLU A 154 14.74 16.53 3.45
C GLU A 154 13.51 16.63 2.54
N THR A 155 13.23 17.85 2.11
CA THR A 155 12.05 18.15 1.30
C THR A 155 11.99 17.46 -0.05
N ASN A 156 13.08 16.93 -0.63
CA ASN A 156 13.11 16.16 -1.87
C ASN A 156 14.56 15.74 -2.21
N SER A 157 14.83 14.44 -2.31
CA SER A 157 15.55 13.95 -3.49
C SER A 157 14.79 12.73 -3.99
N PRO A 158 14.10 12.81 -5.14
CA PRO A 158 13.65 11.60 -5.80
C PRO A 158 14.88 10.73 -6.03
N ALA A 159 14.81 9.46 -5.64
CA ALA A 159 15.83 8.48 -5.93
C ALA A 159 16.14 8.51 -7.44
N GLU A 160 17.41 8.77 -7.80
CA GLU A 160 17.94 8.60 -9.17
C GLU A 160 18.03 7.12 -9.55
#